data_AF-A0A1H4MLM7-F1
#
_entry.id   AF-A0A1H4MLM7-F1
#
_cell.length_a   1.000
_cell.length_b   1.000
_cell.length_c   1.000
_cell.angle_alpha   90.00
_cell.angle_beta   90.00
_cell.angle_gamma   90.00
#
_symmetry.space_group_name_H-M   'P 1'
#
loop_
_entity.id
_entity.type
_entity.pdbx_description
1 polymer ?
#
loop_
_entity_poly.entity_id
_entity_poly.type
_entity_poly.pdbx_seq_one_letter_code
_entity_poly.pdbx_strand_id
1 'polypeptide(L)'
;MKLRTDGVTWQEIDGELVILDMQTSVYLTANGAATVLAKMLVEERSFEELAEALTQHFGIDQAVAEADARNFIEQLREKSLLAA
;
A
#
# COMPACT_ATOMS: atom_id res chain seq x y z
N MET A 1 10.60 -1.88 3.48
CA MET A 1 9.78 -0.73 3.01
C MET A 1 8.68 -0.48 4.03
N LYS A 2 8.30 0.79 4.24
CA LYS A 2 7.29 1.20 5.22
C LYS A 2 6.58 2.47 4.74
N LEU A 3 5.31 2.67 5.09
CA LEU A 3 4.62 3.94 4.92
C LEU A 3 5.26 5.03 5.80
N ARG A 4 5.36 6.24 5.26
CA ARG A 4 5.72 7.42 6.03
C ARG A 4 4.64 7.67 7.07
N THR A 5 5.04 7.96 8.30
CA THR A 5 4.13 8.18 9.43
C THR A 5 3.92 9.65 9.77
N ASP A 6 4.84 10.53 9.34
CA ASP A 6 4.71 11.97 9.58
C ASP A 6 3.81 12.62 8.54
N GLY A 7 2.78 13.34 8.99
CA GLY A 7 1.83 14.04 8.14
C GLY A 7 0.87 13.13 7.36
N VAL A 8 1.00 11.80 7.45
CA VAL A 8 0.15 10.85 6.73
C VAL A 8 -0.91 10.26 7.66
N THR A 9 -2.16 10.33 7.24
CA THR A 9 -3.30 9.67 7.90
C THR A 9 -3.98 8.72 6.92
N TRP A 10 -4.67 7.71 7.43
CA TRP A 10 -5.46 6.80 6.61
C TRP A 10 -6.77 6.42 7.27
N GLN A 11 -7.79 6.22 6.45
CA GLN A 11 -9.10 5.77 6.88
C GLN A 11 -9.65 4.74 5.91
N GLU A 12 -10.26 3.70 6.43
CA GLU A 12 -10.95 2.69 5.63
C GLU A 12 -12.44 3.06 5.50
N ILE A 13 -12.95 3.05 4.28
CA ILE A 13 -14.31 3.40 3.91
C ILE A 13 -14.78 2.35 2.92
N ASP A 14 -15.84 1.61 3.25
CA ASP A 14 -16.42 0.56 2.39
C ASP A 14 -15.40 -0.49 1.87
N GLY A 15 -14.36 -0.77 2.65
CA GLY A 15 -13.30 -1.74 2.31
C GLY A 15 -12.17 -1.17 1.44
N GLU A 16 -12.25 0.10 1.06
CA GLU A 16 -11.18 0.85 0.40
C GLU A 16 -10.43 1.70 1.42
N LEU A 17 -9.12 1.82 1.26
CA LEU A 17 -8.31 2.67 2.13
C LEU A 17 -8.03 4.00 1.44
N VAL A 18 -8.33 5.09 2.14
CA VAL A 18 -7.96 6.45 1.72
C VAL A 18 -6.77 6.88 2.54
N ILE A 19 -5.65 7.15 1.88
CA ILE A 19 -4.43 7.73 2.48
C ILE A 19 -4.39 9.21 2.12
N LEU A 20 -4.20 10.06 3.13
CA LEU A 20 -4.09 11.49 3.00
C LEU A 20 -2.77 11.97 3.61
N ASP A 21 -1.98 12.68 2.82
CA ASP A 21 -0.85 13.45 3.30
C ASP A 21 -1.29 14.89 3.58
N MET A 22 -1.32 15.25 4.85
CA MET A 22 -1.70 16.57 5.34
C MET A 22 -0.69 17.66 4.98
N GLN A 23 0.56 17.30 4.67
CA GLN A 23 1.60 18.28 4.31
C GLN A 23 1.52 18.66 2.84
N THR A 24 1.28 17.68 1.97
CA THR A 24 1.26 17.88 0.50
C THR A 24 -0.15 17.94 -0.09
N SER A 25 -1.19 17.69 0.73
CA SER A 25 -2.58 17.52 0.28
C SER A 25 -2.75 16.41 -0.76
N VAL A 26 -1.84 15.43 -0.79
CA VAL A 26 -1.93 14.28 -1.68
C VAL A 26 -2.89 13.27 -1.11
N TYR A 27 -3.81 12.81 -1.96
CA TYR A 27 -4.69 11.69 -1.68
C TYR A 27 -4.32 10.48 -2.53
N LEU A 28 -4.49 9.29 -1.94
CA LEU A 28 -4.41 8.01 -2.62
C LEU A 28 -5.55 7.13 -2.12
N THR A 29 -6.36 6.64 -3.05
CA THR A 29 -7.37 5.61 -2.79
C THR A 29 -6.80 4.25 -3.16
N ALA A 30 -6.93 3.29 -2.27
CA ALA A 30 -6.46 1.93 -2.44
C ALA A 30 -7.65 0.98 -2.54
N ASN A 31 -7.67 0.20 -3.62
CA ASN A 31 -8.60 -0.92 -3.79
C ASN A 31 -8.32 -2.03 -2.77
N GLY A 32 -9.10 -3.11 -2.76
CA GLY A 32 -8.94 -4.20 -1.79
C GLY A 32 -7.50 -4.74 -1.67
N ALA A 33 -6.81 -4.98 -2.80
CA ALA A 33 -5.43 -5.46 -2.79
C ALA A 33 -4.48 -4.42 -2.18
N ALA A 34 -4.55 -3.17 -2.64
CA ALA A 34 -3.74 -2.08 -2.14
C ALA A 34 -4.03 -1.77 -0.65
N THR A 35 -5.27 -1.94 -0.18
CA THR A 35 -5.67 -1.81 1.23
C THR A 35 -4.92 -2.82 2.11
N VAL A 36 -4.82 -4.08 1.66
CA VAL A 36 -4.06 -5.13 2.38
C VAL A 36 -2.59 -4.71 2.49
N LEU A 37 -1.98 -4.29 1.38
CA LEU A 37 -0.57 -3.89 1.36
C LEU A 37 -0.31 -2.66 2.23
N ALA A 38 -1.18 -1.65 2.17
CA ALA A 38 -1.05 -0.44 2.97
C ALA A 38 -1.10 -0.73 4.48
N LYS A 39 -2.01 -1.61 4.91
CA LYS A 39 -2.10 -2.06 6.31
C LYS A 39 -0.82 -2.77 6.76
N MET A 40 -0.21 -3.58 5.89
CA MET A 40 1.07 -4.25 6.21
C MET A 40 2.24 -3.26 6.30
N LEU A 41 2.26 -2.26 5.43
CA LEU A 41 3.31 -1.22 5.40
C LEU A 41 3.24 -0.22 6.57
N VAL A 42 2.31 -0.37 7.50
CA VAL A 42 2.39 0.29 8.83
C VAL A 42 3.64 -0.16 9.59
N GLU A 43 4.16 -1.35 9.28
CA GLU A 43 5.45 -1.86 9.72
C GLU A 43 6.40 -2.03 8.54
N GLU A 44 7.68 -2.25 8.82
CA GLU A 44 8.64 -2.55 7.77
C GLU A 44 8.36 -3.94 7.17
N ARG A 45 8.24 -3.99 5.83
CA ARG A 45 8.00 -5.20 5.04
C ARG A 45 8.84 -5.24 3.77
N SER A 46 9.19 -6.44 3.32
CA SER A 46 9.85 -6.67 2.03
C SER A 46 8.85 -6.69 0.87
N PHE A 47 9.35 -6.66 -0.37
CA PHE A 47 8.49 -6.78 -1.55
C PHE A 47 7.85 -8.18 -1.64
N GLU A 48 8.64 -9.21 -1.30
CA GLU A 48 8.23 -10.61 -1.33
C GLU A 48 7.11 -10.88 -0.33
N GLU A 49 7.20 -10.35 0.89
CA GLU A 49 6.16 -10.46 1.91
C GLU A 49 4.83 -9.85 1.46
N LEU A 50 4.87 -8.74 0.71
CA LEU A 50 3.69 -8.07 0.18
C LEU A 50 3.04 -8.89 -0.94
N ALA A 51 3.84 -9.40 -1.88
CA ALA A 51 3.34 -10.26 -2.95
C ALA A 51 2.74 -11.57 -2.38
N GLU A 52 3.42 -12.20 -1.42
CA GLU A 52 2.92 -13.41 -0.74
C GLU A 52 1.60 -13.14 -0.01
N ALA A 53 1.45 -12.00 0.64
CA ALA A 53 0.18 -11.65 1.29
C ALA A 53 -0.98 -11.55 0.30
N LEU A 54 -0.75 -11.04 -0.92
CA LEU A 54 -1.79 -10.98 -1.95
C LEU A 54 -2.17 -12.36 -2.47
N THR A 55 -1.19 -13.25 -2.70
CA THR A 55 -1.51 -14.63 -3.12
C THR A 55 -2.29 -15.37 -2.05
N GLN A 56 -1.90 -15.24 -0.78
CA GLN A 56 -2.60 -15.86 0.34
C GLN A 56 -4.01 -15.30 0.56
N HIS A 57 -4.20 -13.98 0.41
CA HIS A 57 -5.49 -13.35 0.69
C HIS A 57 -6.50 -13.50 -0.45
N PHE A 58 -6.04 -13.38 -1.71
CA PHE A 58 -6.91 -13.35 -2.88
C PHE A 58 -6.88 -14.64 -3.71
N GLY A 59 -5.96 -15.57 -3.44
CA GLY A 59 -5.83 -16.82 -4.21
C GLY A 59 -5.40 -16.60 -5.66
N ILE A 60 -4.68 -15.50 -5.92
CA ILE A 60 -4.19 -15.12 -7.25
C ILE A 60 -2.80 -15.69 -7.53
N ASP A 61 -2.42 -15.72 -8.81
CA ASP A 61 -1.09 -16.15 -9.24
C ASP A 61 0.01 -15.20 -8.75
N GLN A 62 1.18 -15.76 -8.43
CA GLN A 62 2.35 -15.02 -7.95
C GLN A 62 2.73 -13.85 -8.87
N ALA A 63 2.69 -14.04 -10.19
CA ALA A 63 3.04 -12.99 -11.14
C ALA A 63 2.05 -11.81 -11.10
N VAL A 64 0.77 -12.08 -10.85
CA VAL A 64 -0.26 -11.03 -10.68
C VAL A 64 -0.04 -10.30 -9.36
N ALA A 65 0.19 -11.03 -8.28
CA ALA A 65 0.48 -10.45 -6.97
C ALA A 65 1.72 -9.55 -7.00
N GLU A 66 2.80 -9.98 -7.65
CA GLU A 66 4.01 -9.16 -7.81
C GLU A 66 3.76 -7.89 -8.63
N ALA A 67 2.96 -7.99 -9.71
CA ALA A 67 2.61 -6.83 -10.52
C ALA A 67 1.78 -5.81 -9.70
N ASP A 68 0.78 -6.29 -8.96
CA ASP A 68 -0.07 -5.45 -8.12
C ASP A 68 0.72 -4.79 -6.99
N ALA A 69 1.58 -5.56 -6.30
CA ALA A 69 2.45 -5.03 -5.26
C ALA A 69 3.40 -3.97 -5.82
N ARG A 70 4.00 -4.21 -6.99
CA ARG A 70 4.91 -3.25 -7.65
C ARG A 70 4.19 -1.97 -8.00
N ASN A 71 3.04 -2.07 -8.67
CA ASN A 71 2.22 -0.92 -9.06
C ASN A 71 1.82 -0.07 -7.85
N PHE A 72 1.49 -0.71 -6.72
CA PHE A 72 1.13 0.03 -5.51
C PHE A 72 2.34 0.72 -4.86
N ILE A 73 3.48 0.04 -4.76
CA ILE A 73 4.72 0.61 -4.23
C ILE A 73 5.20 1.79 -5.07
N GLU A 74 5.09 1.70 -6.40
CA GLU A 74 5.44 2.80 -7.32
C GLU A 74 4.54 4.01 -7.09
N GLN A 75 3.23 3.82 -6.95
CA GLN A 75 2.30 4.91 -6.61
C GLN A 75 2.64 5.58 -5.27
N LEU A 76 3.01 4.79 -4.25
CA LEU A 76 3.44 5.36 -2.96
C LEU A 76 4.75 6.14 -3.10
N ARG A 77 5.69 5.65 -3.92
CA ARG A 77 6.97 6.32 -4.16
C ARG A 77 6.78 7.64 -4.91
N GLU A 78 6.02 7.63 -6.01
CA GLU A 78 5.70 8.83 -6.80
C GLU A 78 5.04 9.91 -5.95
N LYS A 79 4.22 9.49 -4.98
CA LYS A 79 3.51 10.38 -4.05
C LYS A 79 4.31 10.71 -2.79
N SER A 80 5.56 10.27 -2.66
CA SER A 80 6.38 10.47 -1.46
C SER A 80 5.71 10.00 -0.15
N LEU A 81 4.98 8.89 -0.24
CA LEU A 81 4.27 8.24 0.87
C LEU A 81 5.06 7.07 1.48
N LEU A 82 6.15 6.62 0.85
CA LEU A 82 7.09 5.67 1.45
C LEU A 82 8.13 6.41 2.30
N ALA A 83 8.48 5.81 3.43
CA ALA A 83 9.65 6.21 4.19
C ALA A 83 10.93 5.99 3.36
N ALA A 84 11.91 6.88 3.55
CA ALA A 84 13.22 6.83 2.89
C ALA A 84 14.10 5.68 3.43
#